data_AF-A0A3R8S0S9-F1
#
_entry.id   AF-A0A3R8S0S9-F1
#
_cell.length_a   1.000
_cell.length_b   1.000
_cell.length_c   1.000
_cell.angle_alpha   90.00
_cell.angle_beta   90.00
_cell.angle_gamma   90.00
#
_symmetry.space_group_name_H-M   'P 1'
#
loop_
_entity.id
_entity.type
_entity.pdbx_description
1 polymer ?
#
loop_
_entity_poly.entity_id
_entity_poly.type
_entity_poly.pdbx_seq_one_letter_code
_entity_poly.pdbx_strand_id
1 'polypeptide(L)'
;MTTTVPKPAVRPTGRTATAPRPAPSLAREDLAARKGASRSASKDLGAPESALRAGRENAAAPKPAPRTTWEALTEAVRETGGYPTRSQAEHLTRLVLTALGTHLTGDERVALAQSLPPEAGHLIASQIPLPHPLTAREFVDSVSTQIPDSTPATARWDVSSVLTAVSTTIGPALTDRVLSQLPRGYALLFGRAELAAAVA
;
A
#
# COMPACT_ATOMS: atom_id res chain seq x y z
N MET A 1 39.07 -35.04 -52.91
CA MET A 1 38.19 -33.87 -53.11
C MET A 1 37.59 -33.54 -51.75
N THR A 2 38.02 -32.44 -51.13
CA THR A 2 37.60 -31.99 -49.79
C THR A 2 36.58 -30.86 -49.94
N THR A 3 35.43 -30.96 -49.28
CA THR A 3 34.48 -29.85 -49.07
C THR A 3 33.83 -30.07 -47.69
N THR A 4 34.41 -29.50 -46.63
CA THR A 4 34.08 -28.21 -45.99
C THR A 4 32.63 -28.12 -45.49
N VAL A 5 32.46 -28.30 -44.18
CA VAL A 5 31.22 -28.12 -43.42
C VAL A 5 31.22 -26.70 -42.83
N PRO A 6 30.15 -25.91 -42.96
CA PRO A 6 30.13 -24.57 -42.39
C PRO A 6 29.85 -24.58 -40.87
N LYS A 7 30.69 -23.83 -40.16
CA LYS A 7 30.68 -23.52 -38.73
C LYS A 7 29.55 -22.53 -38.40
N PRO A 8 28.71 -22.76 -37.36
CA PRO A 8 27.80 -21.73 -36.90
C PRO A 8 28.55 -20.64 -36.13
N ALA A 9 28.35 -19.39 -36.55
CA ALA A 9 28.88 -18.21 -35.88
C ALA A 9 28.06 -17.90 -34.62
N VAL A 10 28.70 -17.99 -33.46
CA VAL A 10 28.22 -17.39 -32.22
C VAL A 10 28.25 -15.87 -32.38
N ARG A 11 27.09 -15.24 -32.26
CA ARG A 11 26.92 -13.78 -32.15
C ARG A 11 26.88 -13.41 -30.67
N PRO A 12 27.81 -12.59 -30.15
CA PRO A 12 27.66 -11.95 -28.85
C PRO A 12 27.17 -10.52 -29.07
N THR A 13 25.89 -10.23 -28.82
CA THR A 13 25.40 -8.84 -28.78
C THR A 13 24.34 -8.66 -27.71
N GLY A 14 24.67 -7.84 -26.70
CA GLY A 14 23.72 -6.95 -26.07
C GLY A 14 22.99 -7.46 -24.83
N ARG A 15 23.71 -7.77 -23.75
CA ARG A 15 23.11 -7.81 -22.41
C ARG A 15 23.04 -6.37 -21.87
N THR A 16 21.99 -5.64 -22.21
CA THR A 16 21.59 -4.46 -21.41
C THR A 16 21.07 -4.97 -20.08
N ALA A 17 21.96 -5.09 -19.12
CA ALA A 17 21.60 -5.20 -17.71
C ALA A 17 20.95 -3.87 -17.33
N THR A 18 19.62 -3.85 -17.22
CA THR A 18 18.91 -2.80 -16.49
C THR A 18 19.46 -2.80 -15.07
N ALA A 19 20.19 -1.75 -14.72
CA ALA A 19 20.77 -1.57 -13.40
C ALA A 19 19.67 -1.66 -12.33
N PRO A 20 19.95 -2.25 -11.15
CA PRO A 20 19.05 -2.12 -10.02
C PRO A 20 18.85 -0.62 -9.71
N ARG A 21 17.59 -0.20 -9.64
CA ARG A 21 17.22 1.18 -9.32
C ARG A 21 17.90 1.62 -8.02
N PRO A 22 18.61 2.76 -7.99
CA PRO A 22 19.17 3.29 -6.75
C PRO A 22 18.05 3.76 -5.81
N ALA A 23 18.17 3.43 -4.52
CA ALA A 23 17.30 3.94 -3.47
C ALA A 23 17.43 5.48 -3.34
N PRO A 24 16.34 6.23 -3.13
CA PRO A 24 16.43 7.67 -2.94
C PRO A 24 17.08 8.00 -1.59
N SER A 25 18.17 8.76 -1.66
CA SER A 25 18.90 9.33 -0.53
C SER A 25 18.05 10.42 0.13
N LEU A 26 17.67 10.21 1.39
CA LEU A 26 16.94 11.19 2.22
C LEU A 26 17.86 12.36 2.60
N ALA A 27 17.74 13.47 1.88
CA ALA A 27 18.22 14.77 2.35
C ALA A 27 17.29 15.28 3.47
N ARG A 28 17.87 15.52 4.64
CA ARG A 28 17.26 16.24 5.76
C ARG A 28 17.59 17.72 5.63
N GLU A 29 16.59 18.57 5.47
CA GLU A 29 16.69 20.04 5.66
C GLU A 29 15.34 20.48 6.26
N ASP A 30 15.25 20.69 7.57
CA ASP A 30 15.55 21.89 8.37
C ASP A 30 14.40 22.92 8.47
N LEU A 31 13.95 23.01 9.72
CA LEU A 31 13.25 24.06 10.46
C LEU A 31 13.23 25.48 9.86
N ALA A 32 12.05 26.12 9.81
CA ALA A 32 11.95 27.57 10.02
C ALA A 32 10.58 28.02 10.55
N ALA A 33 10.64 28.61 11.73
CA ALA A 33 9.57 29.33 12.43
C ALA A 33 9.16 30.63 11.72
N ARG A 34 7.90 31.07 11.86
CA ARG A 34 7.54 32.50 11.90
C ARG A 34 6.37 32.78 12.86
N LYS A 35 6.56 33.90 13.58
CA LYS A 35 5.78 34.50 14.66
C LYS A 35 5.12 35.80 14.16
N GLY A 36 3.94 36.13 14.69
CA GLY A 36 3.30 37.45 14.58
C GLY A 36 1.80 37.32 14.91
N ALA A 37 1.32 37.55 16.14
CA ALA A 37 1.13 38.80 16.89
C ALA A 37 -0.16 39.60 16.55
N SER A 38 -1.06 39.70 17.57
CA SER A 38 -1.91 40.87 17.95
C SER A 38 -3.06 41.30 17.01
N ARG A 39 -4.21 41.88 17.44
CA ARG A 39 -4.81 42.24 18.74
C ARG A 39 -6.28 42.69 18.51
N SER A 40 -7.13 42.53 19.54
CA SER A 40 -8.29 43.33 20.00
C SER A 40 -9.47 43.76 19.10
N ALA A 41 -10.71 43.47 19.55
CA ALA A 41 -11.72 44.43 20.09
C ALA A 41 -13.13 43.75 20.14
N SER A 42 -13.73 43.52 21.32
CA SER A 42 -14.83 44.31 21.96
C SER A 42 -16.04 44.57 21.05
N LYS A 43 -17.19 43.87 21.18
CA LYS A 43 -18.28 43.98 22.19
C LYS A 43 -19.47 44.79 21.64
N ASP A 44 -20.62 44.15 21.44
CA ASP A 44 -21.91 44.67 21.96
C ASP A 44 -23.01 43.59 21.96
N LEU A 45 -23.97 43.76 22.88
CA LEU A 45 -25.07 42.87 23.23
C LEU A 45 -26.32 43.14 22.36
N GLY A 46 -27.05 42.06 22.05
CA GLY A 46 -28.43 42.14 21.59
C GLY A 46 -29.07 40.74 21.53
N ALA A 47 -29.98 40.46 22.46
CA ALA A 47 -30.84 39.27 22.51
C ALA A 47 -32.32 39.72 22.35
N PRO A 48 -33.34 38.84 22.30
CA PRO A 48 -33.46 37.46 21.83
C PRO A 48 -34.69 37.30 20.87
N GLU A 49 -35.18 36.07 20.69
CA GLU A 49 -36.49 35.67 20.11
C GLU A 49 -36.59 35.44 18.59
N SER A 50 -36.31 34.19 18.20
CA SER A 50 -37.23 33.48 17.32
C SER A 50 -37.31 32.03 17.76
N ALA A 51 -38.40 31.79 18.46
CA ALA A 51 -38.88 30.52 18.94
C ALA A 51 -38.99 29.45 17.82
N LEU A 52 -38.85 28.20 18.25
CA LEU A 52 -39.46 27.01 17.64
C LEU A 52 -38.98 26.60 16.23
N ARG A 53 -37.73 26.12 16.15
CA ARG A 53 -37.37 24.93 15.33
C ARG A 53 -36.32 24.06 16.03
N ALA A 54 -36.52 23.78 17.32
CA ALA A 54 -35.72 22.79 18.04
C ALA A 54 -36.44 21.44 18.00
N GLY A 55 -35.90 20.47 17.26
CA GLY A 55 -36.38 19.08 17.38
C GLY A 55 -36.13 18.09 16.25
N ARG A 56 -35.28 18.36 15.24
CA ARG A 56 -34.95 17.30 14.26
C ARG A 56 -33.56 17.31 13.63
N GLU A 57 -32.61 18.03 14.21
CA GLU A 57 -31.33 18.27 13.55
C GLU A 57 -30.15 18.06 14.50
N ASN A 58 -30.01 16.89 15.13
CA ASN A 58 -28.68 16.45 15.55
C ASN A 58 -28.58 14.94 15.83
N ALA A 59 -28.98 14.10 14.87
CA ALA A 59 -28.24 12.88 14.65
C ALA A 59 -27.14 13.24 13.64
N ALA A 60 -26.07 13.88 14.11
CA ALA A 60 -24.85 13.98 13.34
C ALA A 60 -24.38 12.55 13.08
N ALA A 61 -24.77 12.00 11.93
CA ALA A 61 -24.18 10.82 11.37
C ALA A 61 -22.65 10.99 11.44
N PRO A 62 -21.90 9.96 11.86
CA PRO A 62 -20.46 10.07 11.94
C PRO A 62 -19.96 10.56 10.59
N LYS A 63 -19.30 11.72 10.60
CA LYS A 63 -18.66 12.32 9.43
C LYS A 63 -17.86 11.20 8.78
N PRO A 64 -18.18 10.75 7.54
CA PRO A 64 -17.48 9.62 6.96
C PRO A 64 -16.00 9.98 6.97
N ALA A 65 -15.19 9.16 7.64
CA ALA A 65 -13.75 9.28 7.59
C ALA A 65 -13.35 9.47 6.13
N PRO A 66 -12.36 10.33 5.82
CA PRO A 66 -11.94 10.56 4.44
C PRO A 66 -11.72 9.21 3.79
N ARG A 67 -12.64 8.82 2.89
CA ARG A 67 -12.53 7.56 2.15
C ARG A 67 -11.35 7.78 1.23
N THR A 68 -10.22 7.17 1.56
CA THR A 68 -9.07 7.11 0.66
C THR A 68 -9.58 6.66 -0.70
N THR A 69 -9.30 7.43 -1.73
CA THR A 69 -9.68 7.09 -3.10
C THR A 69 -8.68 6.08 -3.65
N TRP A 70 -9.09 5.30 -4.66
CA TRP A 70 -8.16 4.47 -5.42
C TRP A 70 -6.94 5.27 -5.92
N GLU A 71 -7.19 6.53 -6.25
CA GLU A 71 -6.17 7.47 -6.69
C GLU A 71 -5.15 7.79 -5.62
N ALA A 72 -5.60 8.15 -4.43
CA ALA A 72 -4.72 8.45 -3.30
C ALA A 72 -3.90 7.22 -2.90
N LEU A 73 -4.52 6.03 -2.92
CA LEU A 73 -3.81 4.78 -2.61
C LEU A 73 -2.72 4.47 -3.65
N THR A 74 -3.05 4.52 -4.94
CA THR A 74 -2.08 4.24 -6.02
C THR A 74 -0.98 5.28 -6.10
N GLU A 75 -1.28 6.53 -5.74
CA GLU A 75 -0.28 7.58 -5.60
C GLU A 75 0.66 7.34 -4.41
N ALA A 76 0.12 6.97 -3.24
CA ALA A 76 0.94 6.58 -2.09
C ALA A 76 1.87 5.39 -2.41
N VAL A 77 1.38 4.41 -3.19
CA VAL A 77 2.21 3.30 -3.68
C VAL A 77 3.29 3.79 -4.66
N ARG A 78 2.95 4.72 -5.56
CA ARG A 78 3.88 5.36 -6.49
C ARG A 78 5.03 6.04 -5.75
N GLU A 79 4.70 6.81 -4.72
CA GLU A 79 5.67 7.50 -3.88
C GLU A 79 6.53 6.52 -3.07
N THR A 80 5.89 5.54 -2.42
CA THR A 80 6.58 4.55 -1.57
C THR A 80 7.55 3.69 -2.37
N GLY A 81 7.12 3.17 -3.52
CA GLY A 81 7.98 2.35 -4.40
C GLY A 81 8.85 3.16 -5.36
N GLY A 82 8.66 4.49 -5.40
CA GLY A 82 9.30 5.43 -6.32
C GLY A 82 8.97 5.19 -7.80
N TYR A 83 7.81 4.62 -8.14
CA TYR A 83 7.50 4.24 -9.52
C TYR A 83 7.41 5.46 -10.46
N PRO A 84 7.92 5.35 -11.70
CA PRO A 84 7.89 6.44 -12.68
C PRO A 84 6.47 6.83 -13.09
N THR A 85 5.52 5.91 -13.04
CA THR A 85 4.14 6.16 -13.46
C THR A 85 3.14 5.61 -12.45
N ARG A 86 2.00 6.31 -12.32
CA ARG A 86 0.88 5.85 -11.49
C ARG A 86 0.24 4.57 -12.04
N SER A 87 0.21 4.37 -13.36
CA SER A 87 -0.29 3.15 -14.00
C SER A 87 0.51 1.91 -13.57
N GLN A 88 1.84 2.01 -13.47
CA GLN A 88 2.66 0.92 -12.95
C GLN A 88 2.35 0.61 -11.49
N ALA A 89 2.26 1.65 -10.64
CA ALA A 89 1.88 1.49 -9.24
C ALA A 89 0.49 0.85 -9.09
N GLU A 90 -0.46 1.26 -9.93
CA GLU A 90 -1.80 0.73 -9.96
C GLU A 90 -1.83 -0.77 -10.33
N HIS A 91 -1.10 -1.15 -11.38
CA HIS A 91 -1.01 -2.54 -11.80
C HIS A 91 -0.48 -3.44 -10.67
N LEU A 92 0.63 -3.03 -10.04
CA LEU A 92 1.21 -3.72 -8.90
C LEU A 92 0.26 -3.77 -7.70
N THR A 93 -0.45 -2.67 -7.43
CA THR A 93 -1.45 -2.62 -6.35
C THR A 93 -2.54 -3.65 -6.58
N ARG A 94 -3.09 -3.73 -7.80
CA ARG A 94 -4.14 -4.72 -8.12
C ARG A 94 -3.65 -6.14 -7.91
N LEU A 95 -2.45 -6.43 -8.39
CA LEU A 95 -1.84 -7.75 -8.29
C LEU A 95 -1.65 -8.19 -6.83
N VAL A 96 -1.03 -7.32 -6.03
CA VAL A 96 -0.72 -7.62 -4.62
C VAL A 96 -1.98 -7.71 -3.78
N LEU A 97 -2.98 -6.84 -3.97
CA LEU A 97 -4.24 -6.90 -3.23
C LEU A 97 -5.06 -8.14 -3.58
N THR A 98 -5.05 -8.55 -4.84
CA THR A 98 -5.68 -9.80 -5.30
C THR A 98 -4.99 -11.00 -4.63
N ALA A 99 -3.65 -11.04 -4.64
CA ALA A 99 -2.92 -12.12 -3.96
C ALA A 99 -3.13 -12.09 -2.44
N LEU A 100 -3.18 -10.92 -1.81
CA LEU A 100 -3.38 -10.80 -0.36
C LEU A 100 -4.78 -11.27 0.05
N GLY A 101 -5.79 -11.02 -0.79
CA GLY A 101 -7.18 -11.42 -0.51
C GLY A 101 -7.40 -12.92 -0.41
N THR A 102 -6.52 -13.74 -1.00
CA THR A 102 -6.58 -15.21 -0.87
C THR A 102 -5.97 -15.72 0.44
N HIS A 103 -5.26 -14.88 1.21
CA HIS A 103 -4.60 -15.29 2.45
C HIS A 103 -5.38 -14.89 3.72
N LEU A 104 -6.36 -14.00 3.59
CA LEU A 104 -7.12 -13.47 4.71
C LEU A 104 -8.51 -14.10 4.79
N THR A 105 -9.02 -14.25 6.01
CA THR A 105 -10.34 -14.85 6.26
C THR A 105 -11.13 -14.09 7.33
N GLY A 106 -12.44 -14.32 7.37
CA GLY A 106 -13.31 -13.81 8.42
C GLY A 106 -13.34 -12.28 8.53
N ASP A 107 -13.41 -11.79 9.77
CA ASP A 107 -13.62 -10.38 10.09
C ASP A 107 -12.47 -9.48 9.63
N GLU A 108 -11.23 -9.97 9.65
CA GLU A 108 -10.07 -9.14 9.25
C GLU A 108 -10.06 -8.84 7.76
N ARG A 109 -10.50 -9.81 6.92
CA ARG A 109 -10.69 -9.57 5.49
C ARG A 109 -11.77 -8.52 5.24
N VAL A 110 -12.86 -8.58 6.00
CA VAL A 110 -13.97 -7.62 5.90
C VAL A 110 -13.51 -6.23 6.36
N ALA A 111 -12.83 -6.15 7.51
CA ALA A 111 -12.29 -4.90 8.04
C ALA A 111 -11.27 -4.27 7.09
N LEU A 112 -10.38 -5.07 6.50
CA LEU A 112 -9.43 -4.61 5.48
C LEU A 112 -10.15 -4.08 4.24
N ALA A 113 -11.15 -4.80 3.72
CA ALA A 113 -11.90 -4.37 2.55
C ALA A 113 -12.70 -3.08 2.78
N GLN A 114 -13.24 -2.87 3.99
CA GLN A 114 -13.97 -1.66 4.36
C GLN A 114 -13.08 -0.45 4.66
N SER A 115 -11.83 -0.69 5.08
CA SER A 115 -10.86 0.37 5.39
C SER A 115 -10.13 0.91 4.16
N LEU A 116 -10.30 0.26 3.01
CA LEU A 116 -9.67 0.61 1.75
C LEU A 116 -10.67 1.28 0.78
N PRO A 117 -10.18 1.93 -0.28
CA PRO A 117 -11.04 2.37 -1.38
C PRO A 117 -11.92 1.23 -1.90
N PRO A 118 -13.15 1.50 -2.38
CA PRO A 118 -14.09 0.46 -2.78
C PRO A 118 -13.53 -0.48 -3.86
N GLU A 119 -12.71 0.03 -4.78
CA GLU A 119 -12.01 -0.75 -5.80
C GLU A 119 -11.01 -1.75 -5.17
N ALA A 120 -10.22 -1.29 -4.21
CA ALA A 120 -9.26 -2.11 -3.47
C ALA A 120 -9.97 -3.16 -2.60
N GLY A 121 -11.03 -2.74 -1.91
CA GLY A 121 -11.85 -3.63 -1.10
C GLY A 121 -12.50 -4.74 -1.92
N HIS A 122 -13.00 -4.42 -3.12
CA HIS A 122 -13.55 -5.42 -4.04
C HIS A 122 -12.51 -6.45 -4.48
N LEU A 123 -11.28 -6.03 -4.79
CA LEU A 123 -10.21 -6.95 -5.18
C LEU A 123 -9.92 -7.99 -4.09
N ILE A 124 -9.95 -7.58 -2.82
CA ILE A 124 -9.76 -8.47 -1.67
C ILE A 124 -11.00 -9.34 -1.44
N ALA A 125 -12.19 -8.74 -1.47
CA ALA A 125 -13.46 -9.37 -1.16
C ALA A 125 -13.94 -10.38 -2.23
N SER A 126 -13.39 -10.32 -3.44
CA SER A 126 -13.71 -11.26 -4.52
C SER A 126 -12.86 -12.53 -4.51
N GLN A 127 -11.83 -12.62 -3.65
CA GLN A 127 -10.92 -13.77 -3.63
C GLN A 127 -11.44 -14.94 -2.82
N ILE A 128 -11.19 -16.15 -3.30
CA ILE A 128 -11.43 -17.38 -2.54
C ILE A 128 -10.23 -17.61 -1.62
N PRO A 129 -10.41 -17.67 -0.29
CA PRO A 129 -9.30 -17.92 0.61
C PRO A 129 -8.68 -19.30 0.40
N LEU A 130 -7.35 -19.36 0.43
CA LEU A 130 -6.61 -20.61 0.40
C LEU A 130 -6.79 -21.37 1.71
N PRO A 131 -6.82 -22.71 1.67
CA PRO A 131 -6.88 -23.52 2.88
C PRO A 131 -5.63 -23.37 3.76
N HIS A 132 -4.49 -23.04 3.14
CA HIS A 132 -3.24 -22.76 3.83
C HIS A 132 -2.62 -21.48 3.23
N PRO A 133 -2.46 -20.41 4.03
CA PRO A 133 -1.79 -19.20 3.58
C PRO A 133 -0.34 -19.48 3.20
N LEU A 134 0.14 -18.89 2.10
CA LEU A 134 1.54 -19.04 1.70
C LEU A 134 2.45 -18.27 2.65
N THR A 135 3.69 -18.74 2.83
CA THR A 135 4.71 -17.99 3.55
C THR A 135 5.04 -16.66 2.84
N ALA A 136 5.64 -15.70 3.55
CA ALA A 136 6.02 -14.41 2.96
C ALA A 136 6.93 -14.57 1.72
N ARG A 137 7.80 -15.60 1.71
CA ARG A 137 8.65 -15.92 0.56
C ARG A 137 7.83 -16.45 -0.62
N GLU A 138 6.99 -17.45 -0.39
CA GLU A 138 6.15 -18.05 -1.42
C GLU A 138 5.16 -17.05 -2.01
N PHE A 139 4.68 -16.10 -1.20
CA PHE A 139 3.87 -14.99 -1.66
C PHE A 139 4.61 -14.08 -2.64
N VAL A 140 5.84 -13.69 -2.29
CA VAL A 140 6.69 -12.90 -3.19
C VAL A 140 7.00 -13.67 -4.47
N ASP A 141 7.32 -14.96 -4.37
CA ASP A 141 7.58 -15.81 -5.53
C ASP A 141 6.33 -15.92 -6.43
N SER A 142 5.14 -16.08 -5.83
CA SER A 142 3.84 -16.09 -6.55
C SER A 142 3.51 -14.76 -7.23
N VAL A 143 3.88 -13.63 -6.64
CA VAL A 143 3.73 -12.32 -7.29
C VAL A 143 4.75 -12.15 -8.41
N SER A 144 5.99 -12.61 -8.20
CA SER A 144 7.07 -12.52 -9.20
C SER A 144 6.72 -13.23 -10.50
N THR A 145 6.01 -14.37 -10.46
CA THR A 145 5.61 -15.12 -11.65
C THR A 145 4.54 -14.43 -12.49
N GLN A 146 3.81 -13.47 -11.90
CA GLN A 146 2.74 -12.75 -12.58
C GLN A 146 3.22 -11.44 -13.21
N ILE A 147 4.43 -10.97 -12.87
CA ILE A 147 5.02 -9.75 -13.41
C ILE A 147 6.04 -10.13 -14.50
N PRO A 148 5.86 -9.67 -15.75
CA PRO A 148 6.83 -9.89 -16.82
C PRO A 148 8.22 -9.39 -16.43
N ASP A 149 9.26 -10.19 -16.71
CA ASP A 149 10.67 -9.88 -16.46
C ASP A 149 11.02 -9.57 -14.98
N SER A 150 10.13 -9.90 -14.04
CA SER A 150 10.39 -9.68 -12.62
C SER A 150 11.25 -10.78 -12.01
N THR A 151 12.16 -10.36 -11.15
CA THR A 151 12.96 -11.24 -10.30
C THR A 151 12.36 -11.29 -8.89
N PRO A 152 12.67 -12.33 -8.08
CA PRO A 152 12.23 -12.37 -6.69
C PRO A 152 12.65 -11.15 -5.87
N ALA A 153 13.79 -10.54 -6.20
CA ALA A 153 14.27 -9.33 -5.53
C ALA A 153 13.42 -8.09 -5.87
N THR A 154 13.06 -7.91 -7.15
CA THR A 154 12.19 -6.82 -7.59
C THR A 154 10.77 -7.02 -7.09
N ALA A 155 10.23 -8.24 -7.19
CA ALA A 155 8.91 -8.56 -6.66
C ALA A 155 8.81 -8.32 -5.14
N ARG A 156 9.86 -8.62 -4.37
CA ARG A 156 9.89 -8.32 -2.93
C ARG A 156 9.76 -6.82 -2.67
N TRP A 157 10.52 -6.01 -3.41
CA TRP A 157 10.42 -4.54 -3.33
C TRP A 157 9.01 -4.06 -3.71
N ASP A 158 8.45 -4.62 -4.77
CA ASP A 158 7.14 -4.24 -5.28
C ASP A 158 6.04 -4.53 -4.27
N VAL A 159 6.02 -5.75 -3.76
CA VAL A 159 5.14 -6.20 -2.69
C VAL A 159 5.28 -5.32 -1.45
N SER A 160 6.52 -5.06 -1.03
CA SER A 160 6.74 -4.30 0.19
C SER A 160 6.25 -2.87 0.06
N SER A 161 6.47 -2.24 -1.09
CA SER A 161 6.01 -0.88 -1.38
C SER A 161 4.49 -0.76 -1.33
N VAL A 162 3.76 -1.74 -1.88
CA VAL A 162 2.30 -1.78 -1.82
C VAL A 162 1.81 -2.00 -0.38
N LEU A 163 2.35 -2.99 0.31
CA LEU A 163 1.89 -3.35 1.66
C LEU A 163 2.21 -2.27 2.70
N THR A 164 3.33 -1.55 2.55
CA THR A 164 3.63 -0.38 3.38
C THR A 164 2.63 0.76 3.14
N ALA A 165 2.28 1.08 1.90
CA ALA A 165 1.26 2.11 1.61
C ALA A 165 -0.14 1.71 2.16
N VAL A 166 -0.51 0.43 2.02
CA VAL A 166 -1.74 -0.12 2.60
C VAL A 166 -1.72 -0.01 4.12
N SER A 167 -0.61 -0.36 4.79
CA SER A 167 -0.48 -0.27 6.25
C SER A 167 -0.67 1.15 6.78
N THR A 168 -0.16 2.13 6.03
CA THR A 168 -0.31 3.56 6.35
C THR A 168 -1.76 4.00 6.21
N THR A 169 -2.47 3.45 5.20
CA THR A 169 -3.88 3.77 4.92
C THR A 169 -4.82 3.20 6.00
N ILE A 170 -4.63 1.94 6.38
CA ILE A 170 -5.53 1.24 7.33
C ILE A 170 -5.14 1.47 8.80
N GLY A 171 -3.94 2.00 9.03
CA GLY A 171 -3.41 2.29 10.35
C GLY A 171 -2.83 1.06 11.08
N PRO A 172 -2.10 1.30 12.19
CA PRO A 172 -1.32 0.27 12.87
C PRO A 172 -2.18 -0.80 13.54
N ALA A 173 -3.36 -0.44 14.07
CA ALA A 173 -4.24 -1.37 14.78
C ALA A 173 -4.80 -2.46 13.85
N LEU A 174 -5.30 -2.08 12.67
CA LEU A 174 -5.80 -3.04 11.69
C LEU A 174 -4.64 -3.81 11.03
N THR A 175 -3.51 -3.14 10.77
CA THR A 175 -2.30 -3.81 10.27
C THR A 175 -1.85 -4.94 11.21
N ASP A 176 -1.89 -4.74 12.52
CA ASP A 176 -1.51 -5.76 13.51
C ASP A 176 -2.43 -6.98 13.47
N ARG A 177 -3.74 -6.76 13.35
CA ARG A 177 -4.73 -7.85 13.21
C ARG A 177 -4.62 -8.60 11.89
N VAL A 178 -4.34 -7.90 10.80
CA VAL A 178 -4.04 -8.54 9.50
C VAL A 178 -2.79 -9.41 9.61
N LEU A 179 -1.73 -8.89 10.25
CA LEU A 179 -0.49 -9.64 10.46
C LEU A 179 -0.65 -10.87 11.36
N SER A 180 -1.58 -10.85 12.32
CA SER A 180 -1.82 -11.99 13.20
C SER A 180 -2.48 -13.19 12.51
N GLN A 181 -3.15 -12.97 11.37
CA GLN A 181 -3.68 -14.05 10.51
C GLN A 181 -2.65 -14.59 9.51
N LEU A 182 -1.58 -13.85 9.24
CA LEU A 182 -0.60 -14.21 8.23
C LEU A 182 0.56 -15.02 8.83
N PRO A 183 1.21 -15.90 8.05
CA PRO A 183 2.41 -16.59 8.49
C PRO A 183 3.52 -15.62 8.93
N ARG A 184 4.44 -16.11 9.76
CA ARG A 184 5.60 -15.31 10.20
C ARG A 184 6.41 -14.80 9.00
N GLY A 185 7.04 -13.63 9.18
CA GLY A 185 7.86 -12.96 8.16
C GLY A 185 7.11 -11.96 7.27
N TYR A 186 5.77 -11.91 7.31
CA TYR A 186 5.01 -10.89 6.60
C TYR A 186 5.28 -9.47 7.12
N ALA A 187 5.58 -9.30 8.42
CA ALA A 187 5.82 -8.00 9.03
C ALA A 187 6.86 -7.15 8.26
N LEU A 188 7.92 -7.80 7.75
CA LEU A 188 8.96 -7.15 6.95
C LEU A 188 8.43 -6.61 5.61
N LEU A 189 7.46 -7.29 5.00
CA LEU A 189 6.83 -6.83 3.77
C LEU A 189 5.94 -5.60 4.03
N PHE A 190 5.33 -5.50 5.21
CA PHE A 190 4.59 -4.30 5.61
C PHE A 190 5.51 -3.13 6.03
N GLY A 191 6.84 -3.27 5.91
CA GLY A 191 7.80 -2.23 6.31
C GLY A 191 7.96 -2.10 7.82
N ARG A 192 7.47 -3.08 8.60
CA ARG A 192 7.74 -3.15 10.04
C ARG A 192 9.04 -3.94 10.22
N ALA A 193 10.05 -3.34 10.84
CA ALA A 193 11.13 -4.11 11.44
C ALA A 193 10.46 -5.15 12.33
N GLU A 194 10.79 -6.44 12.13
CA GLU A 194 10.09 -7.58 12.72
C GLU A 194 9.44 -7.23 14.06
N LEU A 195 8.15 -7.57 14.20
CA LEU A 195 7.42 -7.56 15.47
C LEU A 195 8.04 -8.61 16.42
N ALA A 196 9.33 -8.49 16.69
CA ALA A 196 10.08 -9.11 17.76
C ALA A 196 9.75 -8.36 19.04
N ALA A 197 8.49 -8.48 19.48
CA ALA A 197 8.05 -8.38 20.87
C ALA A 197 6.52 -8.50 20.93
N ALA A 198 5.97 -9.69 20.77
CA ALA A 198 4.75 -10.08 21.47
C ALA A 198 4.65 -11.61 21.57
N VAL A 199 4.79 -12.08 22.82
CA VAL A 199 4.51 -13.43 23.35
C VAL A 199 5.55 -14.51 23.01
N ALA A 200 6.56 -14.65 23.88
CA ALA A 200 6.47 -15.52 25.06
C ALA A 200 7.39 -14.98 26.17
#